data_AF-A0A9P1BQT8-F1
#
_entry.id   AF-A0A9P1BQT8-F1
#
_cell.length_a   1.000
_cell.length_b   1.000
_cell.length_c   1.000
_cell.angle_alpha   90.00
_cell.angle_beta   90.00
_cell.angle_gamma   90.00
#
_symmetry.space_group_name_H-M   'P 1'
#
loop_
_entity.id
_entity.type
_entity.pdbx_description
1 polymer ?
#
loop_
_entity_poly.entity_id
_entity_poly.type
_entity_poly.pdbx_seq_one_letter_code
_entity_poly.pdbx_strand_id
1 'polypeptide(L)'
;MNPDVQGTHLELDPAKAVAQGKDFFRQFSLVIACQMTQTSAIQLGKICEELVIPLVLVTSLGFVGKLRIYASQHCVCETKPDSEFGDLRLNDPFPELRRFADSIDFASLDDAAHAHVPYVVILIRALDSWRSRAEGRTLPKNSAEKDEFKDIVSKMRRSPQELNFDEALQNAYKAWMPYVIPDSVQQVLSLVSTSGKSDFWILARAVSQFVRDCGKLPLAGSLPDMTASTDMYIKLQDLFQSPLNSLCAVCATCGAMHEFSDPKAAIRQIGTPRDTS
;
A
#
# COMPACT_ATOMS: atom_id res chain seq x y z
N MET A 1 30.95 16.88 -4.60
CA MET A 1 29.87 17.57 -5.35
C MET A 1 29.64 16.84 -6.66
N ASN A 2 28.41 16.84 -7.17
CA ASN A 2 28.01 16.16 -8.40
C ASN A 2 28.07 17.14 -9.59
N PRO A 3 28.81 16.85 -10.68
CA PRO A 3 28.88 17.71 -11.86
C PRO A 3 27.55 17.89 -12.61
N ASP A 4 26.59 16.99 -12.40
CA ASP A 4 25.26 17.08 -13.02
C ASP A 4 24.34 18.11 -12.33
N VAL A 5 24.80 18.69 -11.21
CA VAL A 5 24.06 19.70 -10.45
C VAL A 5 24.60 21.09 -10.72
N GLN A 6 23.78 21.96 -11.30
CA GLN A 6 24.10 23.37 -11.49
C GLN A 6 23.87 24.15 -10.19
N GLY A 7 24.95 24.65 -9.60
CA GLY A 7 24.90 25.47 -8.40
C GLY A 7 25.03 26.96 -8.72
N THR A 8 24.20 27.78 -8.09
CA THR A 8 24.29 29.25 -8.10
C THR A 8 24.32 29.78 -6.68
N HIS A 9 24.86 30.97 -6.47
CA HIS A 9 24.85 31.64 -5.18
C HIS A 9 24.48 33.11 -5.33
N LEU A 10 23.97 33.70 -4.24
CA LEU A 10 23.72 35.12 -4.11
C LEU A 10 24.35 35.59 -2.80
N GLU A 11 25.29 36.52 -2.89
CA GLU A 11 25.90 37.13 -1.72
C GLU A 11 24.97 38.21 -1.15
N LEU A 12 24.06 37.79 -0.29
CA LEU A 12 23.09 38.68 0.35
C LEU A 12 22.71 38.14 1.73
N ASP A 13 22.52 39.06 2.68
CA ASP A 13 21.97 38.71 3.98
C ASP A 13 20.56 38.07 3.81
N PRO A 14 20.28 36.90 4.43
CA PRO A 14 19.00 36.22 4.25
C PRO A 14 17.77 37.07 4.62
N ALA A 15 17.87 37.98 5.61
CA ALA A 15 16.75 38.85 5.94
C ALA A 15 16.49 39.88 4.82
N LYS A 16 17.54 40.36 4.15
CA LYS A 16 17.41 41.19 2.95
C LYS A 16 16.85 40.40 1.76
N ALA A 17 17.22 39.14 1.60
CA ALA A 17 16.63 38.27 0.58
C ALA A 17 15.12 38.07 0.81
N VAL A 18 14.70 37.83 2.06
CA VAL A 18 13.28 37.77 2.45
C VAL A 18 12.56 39.09 2.15
N ALA A 19 13.22 40.22 2.37
CA ALA A 19 12.67 41.54 2.08
C ALA A 19 12.47 41.82 0.57
N GLN A 20 13.13 41.08 -0.32
CA GLN A 20 12.83 41.15 -1.78
C GLN A 20 11.44 40.58 -2.10
N GLY A 21 10.83 39.85 -1.17
CA GLY A 21 9.48 39.34 -1.30
C GLY A 21 9.35 38.17 -2.26
N LYS A 22 8.14 37.97 -2.77
CA LYS A 22 7.73 36.74 -3.46
C LYS A 22 8.48 36.47 -4.76
N ASP A 23 8.83 37.51 -5.51
CA ASP A 23 9.43 37.36 -6.85
C ASP A 23 10.76 36.62 -6.80
N PHE A 24 11.55 36.83 -5.75
CA PHE A 24 12.78 36.10 -5.54
C PHE A 24 12.55 34.60 -5.28
N PHE A 25 11.51 34.24 -4.51
CA PHE A 25 11.30 32.85 -4.08
C PHE A 25 10.53 31.99 -5.09
N ARG A 26 9.79 32.60 -6.03
CA ARG A 26 9.00 31.90 -7.06
C ARG A 26 9.80 30.91 -7.92
N GLN A 27 11.11 31.10 -8.03
CA GLN A 27 11.99 30.25 -8.82
C GLN A 27 12.36 28.92 -8.12
N PHE A 28 12.06 28.76 -6.82
CA PHE A 28 12.44 27.59 -6.06
C PHE A 28 11.26 26.65 -5.82
N SER A 29 11.53 25.34 -5.87
CA SER A 29 10.55 24.29 -5.54
C SER A 29 10.56 23.90 -4.07
N LEU A 30 11.62 24.22 -3.33
CA LEU A 30 11.82 23.96 -1.90
C LEU A 30 12.76 25.03 -1.35
N VAL A 31 12.43 25.60 -0.19
CA VAL A 31 13.32 26.52 0.52
C VAL A 31 13.83 25.86 1.79
N ILE A 32 15.16 25.83 1.94
CA ILE A 32 15.82 25.37 3.16
C ILE A 32 16.50 26.57 3.80
N ALA A 33 16.08 26.90 5.02
CA ALA A 33 16.52 28.08 5.73
C ALA A 33 17.21 27.67 7.04
N CYS A 34 18.52 27.92 7.12
CA CYS A 34 19.38 27.52 8.22
C CYS A 34 19.73 28.73 9.10
N GLN A 35 19.76 28.54 10.43
CA GLN A 35 20.19 29.56 11.41
C GLN A 35 19.49 30.93 11.28
N MET A 36 18.24 30.96 10.79
CA MET A 36 17.50 32.21 10.62
C MET A 36 16.95 32.76 11.94
N THR A 37 16.90 34.09 12.04
CA THR A 37 16.18 34.77 13.14
C THR A 37 14.68 34.51 13.07
N GLN A 38 14.00 34.51 14.21
CA GLN A 38 12.56 34.24 14.29
C GLN A 38 11.74 35.20 13.40
N THR A 39 12.08 36.49 13.40
CA THR A 39 11.38 37.51 12.59
C THR A 39 11.45 37.19 11.10
N SER A 40 12.65 36.87 10.61
CA SER A 40 12.86 36.57 9.19
C SER A 40 12.23 35.24 8.79
N ALA A 41 12.28 34.24 9.68
CA ALA A 41 11.63 32.94 9.45
C ALA A 41 10.10 33.04 9.37
N ILE A 42 9.48 33.92 10.17
CA ILE A 42 8.02 34.17 10.11
C ILE A 42 7.65 34.84 8.78
N GLN A 43 8.42 35.85 8.36
CA GLN A 43 8.19 36.53 7.08
C GLN A 43 8.37 35.57 5.90
N LEU A 44 9.43 34.77 5.91
CA LEU A 44 9.67 33.73 4.90
C LEU A 44 8.55 32.69 4.90
N GLY A 45 8.06 32.28 6.08
CA GLY A 45 6.94 31.36 6.22
C GLY A 45 5.68 31.85 5.49
N LYS A 46 5.31 33.13 5.67
CA LYS A 46 4.17 33.74 4.96
C LYS A 46 4.37 33.75 3.45
N ILE A 47 5.57 34.10 2.98
CA ILE A 47 5.91 34.09 1.55
C ILE A 47 5.75 32.68 0.98
N CYS A 48 6.31 31.67 1.66
CA CYS A 48 6.25 30.27 1.24
C CYS A 48 4.81 29.74 1.25
N GLU A 49 4.01 30.11 2.26
CA GLU A 49 2.59 29.78 2.33
C GLU A 49 1.80 30.33 1.15
N GLU A 50 1.95 31.62 0.85
CA GLU A 50 1.23 32.27 -0.26
C GLU A 50 1.70 31.75 -1.64
N LEU A 51 2.94 31.30 -1.76
CA LEU A 51 3.48 30.70 -2.98
C LEU A 51 3.28 29.18 -3.03
N VAL A 52 2.76 28.56 -1.97
CA VAL A 52 2.60 27.10 -1.85
C VAL A 52 3.94 26.36 -2.00
N ILE A 53 5.03 26.97 -1.54
CA ILE A 53 6.39 26.41 -1.58
C ILE A 53 6.68 25.71 -0.23
N PRO A 54 7.11 24.44 -0.23
CA PRO A 54 7.59 23.78 0.97
C PRO A 54 8.78 24.51 1.60
N LEU A 55 8.76 24.63 2.93
CA LEU A 55 9.80 25.30 3.71
C LEU A 55 10.33 24.37 4.78
N VAL A 56 11.66 24.26 4.85
CA VAL A 56 12.38 23.54 5.90
C VAL A 56 13.23 24.52 6.67
N LEU A 57 12.89 24.75 7.94
CA LEU A 57 13.67 25.56 8.86
C LEU A 57 14.56 24.65 9.69
N VAL A 58 15.87 24.93 9.66
CA VAL A 58 16.89 24.19 10.39
C VAL A 58 17.58 25.11 11.37
N THR A 59 17.70 24.70 12.63
CA THR A 59 18.47 25.41 13.64
C THR A 59 19.33 24.44 14.43
N SER A 60 20.62 24.70 14.51
CA SER A 60 21.57 24.00 15.36
C SER A 60 22.08 24.94 16.47
N LEU A 61 21.96 24.51 17.71
CA LEU A 61 22.40 25.21 18.92
C LEU A 61 23.15 24.23 19.82
N GLY A 62 24.48 24.20 19.69
CA GLY A 62 25.33 23.25 20.41
C GLY A 62 24.95 21.80 20.07
N PHE A 63 24.44 21.07 21.07
CA PHE A 63 23.99 19.67 20.91
C PHE A 63 22.51 19.53 20.53
N VAL A 64 21.80 20.64 20.29
CA VAL A 64 20.38 20.64 19.94
C VAL A 64 20.20 21.00 18.48
N GLY A 65 19.62 20.07 17.71
CA GLY A 65 19.11 20.32 16.37
C GLY A 65 17.59 20.47 16.38
N LYS A 66 17.08 21.49 15.70
CA LYS A 66 15.64 21.72 15.47
C LYS A 66 15.37 21.73 13.97
N LEU A 67 14.40 20.91 13.56
CA LEU A 67 13.86 20.87 12.22
C LEU A 67 12.37 21.24 12.29
N ARG A 68 11.92 22.18 11.45
CA ARG A 68 10.50 22.48 11.27
C ARG A 68 10.18 22.49 9.78
N ILE A 69 9.18 21.69 9.41
CA ILE A 69 8.71 21.58 8.03
C ILE A 69 7.36 22.28 7.91
N TYR A 70 7.17 23.00 6.81
CA TYR A 70 5.90 23.53 6.38
C TYR A 70 5.65 23.07 4.94
N ALA A 71 4.47 22.52 4.69
CA ALA A 71 3.91 22.28 3.38
C ALA A 71 2.39 22.39 3.51
N SER A 72 1.73 23.11 2.61
CA SER A 72 0.28 23.28 2.63
C SER A 72 -0.45 21.94 2.44
N GLN A 73 -0.06 21.20 1.41
CA GLN A 73 -0.54 19.85 1.12
C GLN A 73 0.60 19.05 0.50
N HIS A 74 0.94 17.92 1.11
CA HIS A 74 1.92 16.98 0.57
C HIS A 74 1.26 15.62 0.37
N CYS A 75 0.80 15.39 -0.86
CA CYS A 75 0.12 14.18 -1.26
C CYS A 75 1.13 13.14 -1.75
N VAL A 76 1.16 11.97 -1.11
CA VAL A 76 2.11 10.89 -1.41
C VAL A 76 1.34 9.63 -1.75
N CYS A 77 1.59 9.07 -2.95
CA CYS A 77 1.09 7.74 -3.32
C CYS A 77 2.07 6.64 -2.87
N GLU A 78 3.36 6.80 -3.19
CA GLU A 78 4.41 5.83 -2.85
C GLU A 78 4.91 6.04 -1.41
N THR A 79 4.21 5.45 -0.45
CA THR A 79 4.54 5.59 0.98
C THR A 79 5.62 4.61 1.46
N LYS A 80 6.02 3.64 0.60
CA LYS A 80 7.01 2.58 0.87
C LYS A 80 6.82 1.94 2.25
N PRO A 81 5.69 1.24 2.48
CA PRO A 81 5.44 0.62 3.76
C PRO A 81 6.48 -0.47 4.06
N ASP A 82 6.81 -0.64 5.35
CA ASP A 82 7.79 -1.65 5.79
C ASP A 82 7.28 -3.10 5.61
N SER A 83 5.97 -3.29 5.38
CA SER A 83 5.33 -4.58 5.11
C SER A 83 4.55 -4.51 3.79
N GLU A 84 4.99 -5.27 2.79
CA GLU A 84 4.45 -5.21 1.42
C GLU A 84 3.25 -6.15 1.17
N PHE A 85 2.97 -7.10 2.08
CA PHE A 85 2.07 -8.23 1.79
C PHE A 85 0.87 -8.30 2.75
N GLY A 86 -0.09 -7.40 2.55
CA GLY A 86 -1.28 -7.28 3.42
C GLY A 86 -2.52 -8.07 3.00
N ASP A 87 -2.89 -8.06 1.71
CA ASP A 87 -4.21 -8.51 1.27
C ASP A 87 -4.16 -9.64 0.22
N LEU A 88 -4.35 -10.88 0.71
CA LEU A 88 -4.41 -12.09 -0.11
C LEU A 88 -5.83 -12.56 -0.41
N ARG A 89 -6.87 -11.83 0.04
CA ARG A 89 -8.30 -12.18 -0.14
C ARG A 89 -8.65 -13.62 0.28
N LEU A 90 -8.01 -14.17 1.30
CA LEU A 90 -8.22 -15.57 1.71
C LEU A 90 -9.62 -15.83 2.26
N ASN A 91 -10.13 -14.88 3.06
CA ASN A 91 -11.44 -14.99 3.73
C ASN A 91 -12.62 -14.82 2.76
N ASP A 92 -12.45 -13.98 1.75
CA ASP A 92 -13.41 -13.63 0.72
C ASP A 92 -12.70 -13.52 -0.65
N PRO A 93 -12.36 -14.68 -1.25
CA PRO A 93 -11.63 -14.76 -2.51
C PRO A 93 -12.51 -14.28 -3.66
N PHE A 94 -11.90 -13.54 -4.59
CA PHE A 94 -12.57 -13.18 -5.83
C PHE A 94 -12.88 -14.43 -6.67
N PRO A 95 -13.89 -14.39 -7.56
CA PRO A 95 -14.41 -15.58 -8.24
C PRO A 95 -13.35 -16.43 -8.94
N GLU A 96 -12.36 -15.81 -9.57
CA GLU A 96 -11.29 -16.48 -10.28
C GLU A 96 -10.30 -17.18 -9.33
N LEU A 97 -9.93 -16.54 -8.21
CA LEU A 97 -9.11 -17.17 -7.17
C LEU A 97 -9.82 -18.35 -6.52
N ARG A 98 -11.12 -18.20 -6.25
CA ARG A 98 -11.97 -19.28 -5.75
C ARG A 98 -11.93 -20.47 -6.71
N ARG A 99 -12.29 -20.27 -7.98
CA ARG A 99 -12.27 -21.33 -9.01
C ARG A 99 -10.91 -22.02 -9.13
N PHE A 100 -9.82 -21.26 -9.04
CA PHE A 100 -8.48 -21.84 -9.05
C PHE A 100 -8.24 -22.75 -7.84
N ALA A 101 -8.60 -22.31 -6.63
CA ALA A 101 -8.51 -23.12 -5.43
C ALA A 101 -9.43 -24.36 -5.48
N ASP A 102 -10.64 -24.27 -6.06
CA ASP A 102 -11.52 -25.43 -6.27
C ASP A 102 -10.94 -26.46 -7.21
N SER A 103 -10.25 -26.01 -8.27
CA SER A 103 -9.73 -26.88 -9.34
C SER A 103 -8.62 -27.83 -8.88
N ILE A 104 -8.02 -27.57 -7.71
CA ILE A 104 -6.95 -28.39 -7.15
C ILE A 104 -7.58 -29.41 -6.20
N ASP A 105 -7.60 -30.68 -6.60
CA ASP A 105 -8.00 -31.79 -5.75
C ASP A 105 -6.78 -32.40 -5.05
N PHE A 106 -6.64 -32.06 -3.77
CA PHE A 106 -5.54 -32.51 -2.90
C PHE A 106 -5.45 -34.03 -2.80
N ALA A 107 -6.55 -34.78 -2.92
CA ALA A 107 -6.52 -36.24 -2.83
C ALA A 107 -5.92 -36.89 -4.07
N SER A 108 -6.09 -36.27 -5.24
CA SER A 108 -5.62 -36.78 -6.53
C SER A 108 -4.14 -36.53 -6.82
N LEU A 109 -3.50 -35.60 -6.10
CA LEU A 109 -2.11 -35.22 -6.32
C LEU A 109 -1.14 -36.30 -5.83
N ASP A 110 -0.03 -36.48 -6.55
CA ASP A 110 1.13 -37.18 -6.01
C ASP A 110 1.83 -36.33 -4.92
N ASP A 111 2.77 -36.94 -4.19
CA ASP A 111 3.42 -36.27 -3.06
C ASP A 111 4.28 -35.07 -3.49
N ALA A 112 4.86 -35.12 -4.68
CA ALA A 112 5.65 -34.01 -5.21
C ALA A 112 4.77 -32.81 -5.54
N ALA A 113 3.66 -33.01 -6.24
CA ALA A 113 2.71 -31.97 -6.57
C ALA A 113 2.01 -31.42 -5.33
N HIS A 114 1.67 -32.28 -4.36
CA HIS A 114 1.06 -31.89 -3.09
C HIS A 114 2.00 -30.98 -2.25
N ALA A 115 3.29 -31.30 -2.18
CA ALA A 115 4.30 -30.48 -1.51
C ALA A 115 4.58 -29.11 -2.18
N HIS A 116 4.07 -28.92 -3.40
CA HIS A 116 4.22 -27.70 -4.21
C HIS A 116 2.89 -26.98 -4.48
N VAL A 117 1.87 -27.25 -3.67
CA VAL A 117 0.64 -26.45 -3.67
C VAL A 117 0.87 -25.13 -2.91
N PRO A 118 0.61 -23.95 -3.50
CA PRO A 118 0.80 -22.67 -2.82
C PRO A 118 -0.01 -22.56 -1.52
N TYR A 119 0.58 -21.98 -0.47
CA TYR A 119 -0.10 -21.87 0.83
C TYR A 119 -1.42 -21.08 0.75
N VAL A 120 -1.56 -20.15 -0.19
CA VAL A 120 -2.80 -19.40 -0.45
C VAL A 120 -3.96 -20.37 -0.74
N VAL A 121 -3.71 -21.39 -1.58
CA VAL A 121 -4.71 -22.42 -1.90
C VAL A 121 -4.99 -23.28 -0.68
N ILE A 122 -3.95 -23.69 0.06
CA ILE A 122 -4.08 -24.49 1.29
C ILE A 122 -5.00 -23.78 2.29
N LEU A 123 -4.78 -22.48 2.53
CA LEU A 123 -5.55 -21.71 3.50
C LEU A 123 -7.01 -21.50 3.06
N ILE A 124 -7.28 -21.31 1.77
CA ILE A 124 -8.66 -21.23 1.24
C ILE A 124 -9.39 -22.56 1.47
N ARG A 125 -8.75 -23.69 1.15
CA ARG A 125 -9.35 -25.03 1.32
C ARG A 125 -9.50 -25.42 2.81
N ALA A 126 -8.58 -24.97 3.66
CA ALA A 126 -8.71 -25.12 5.10
C ALA A 126 -9.88 -24.30 5.67
N LEU A 127 -10.14 -23.09 5.14
CA LEU A 127 -11.32 -22.29 5.52
C LEU A 127 -12.63 -22.97 5.11
N ASP A 128 -12.68 -23.66 3.97
CA ASP A 128 -13.85 -24.46 3.60
C ASP A 128 -14.10 -25.58 4.61
N SER A 129 -13.05 -26.32 4.96
CA SER A 129 -13.10 -27.40 5.95
C SER A 129 -13.46 -26.89 7.35
N TRP A 130 -13.02 -25.67 7.70
CA TRP A 130 -13.39 -25.00 8.94
C TRP A 130 -14.90 -24.69 9.00
N ARG A 131 -15.44 -24.13 7.92
CA ARG A 131 -16.85 -23.76 7.79
C ARG A 131 -17.78 -24.98 7.76
N SER A 132 -17.33 -26.11 7.21
CA SER A 132 -18.14 -27.34 7.14
C SER A 132 -18.30 -28.07 8.47
N ARG A 133 -17.48 -27.78 9.50
CA ARG A 133 -17.53 -28.47 10.79
C ARG A 133 -18.74 -28.10 11.66
N ALA A 134 -19.33 -26.93 11.47
CA ALA A 134 -20.55 -26.53 12.17
C ALA A 134 -21.29 -25.43 11.43
N GLU A 135 -22.62 -25.49 11.43
CA GLU A 135 -23.49 -24.46 10.87
C GLU A 135 -23.25 -23.10 11.54
N GLY A 136 -23.24 -22.03 10.75
CA GLY A 136 -23.04 -20.66 11.24
C GLY A 136 -21.58 -20.27 11.54
N ARG A 137 -20.60 -21.17 11.33
CA ARG A 137 -19.17 -20.80 11.42
C ARG A 137 -18.79 -19.77 10.36
N THR A 138 -18.11 -18.72 10.79
CA THR A 138 -17.56 -17.67 9.91
C THR A 138 -16.05 -17.79 9.83
N LEU A 139 -15.30 -16.89 10.48
CA LEU A 139 -13.85 -16.96 10.60
C LEU A 139 -13.48 -17.34 12.05
N PRO A 140 -12.32 -18.00 12.27
CA PRO A 140 -11.78 -18.20 13.62
C PRO A 140 -11.61 -16.88 14.39
N LYS A 141 -12.21 -16.74 15.57
CA LYS A 141 -12.19 -15.51 16.39
C LYS A 141 -11.35 -15.66 17.65
N ASN A 142 -11.63 -16.68 18.44
CA ASN A 142 -10.96 -16.93 19.73
C ASN A 142 -9.75 -17.87 19.57
N SER A 143 -8.94 -18.03 20.62
CA SER A 143 -7.73 -18.87 20.56
C SER A 143 -8.05 -20.32 20.23
N ALA A 144 -9.08 -20.90 20.84
CA ALA A 144 -9.46 -22.29 20.60
C ALA A 144 -9.85 -22.53 19.13
N GLU A 145 -10.60 -21.62 18.52
CA GLU A 145 -10.96 -21.68 17.11
C GLU A 145 -9.74 -21.53 16.19
N LYS A 146 -8.78 -20.66 16.55
CA LYS A 146 -7.53 -20.47 15.79
C LYS A 146 -6.64 -21.71 15.87
N ASP A 147 -6.56 -22.34 17.04
CA ASP A 147 -5.81 -23.57 17.25
C ASP A 147 -6.47 -24.75 16.52
N GLU A 148 -7.80 -24.84 16.53
CA GLU A 148 -8.56 -25.80 15.74
C GLU A 148 -8.35 -25.59 14.23
N PHE A 149 -8.32 -24.34 13.75
CA PHE A 149 -8.01 -24.06 12.35
C PHE A 149 -6.59 -24.49 11.97
N LYS A 150 -5.59 -24.22 12.82
CA LYS A 150 -4.21 -24.69 12.60
C LYS A 150 -4.11 -26.21 12.62
N ASP A 151 -4.91 -26.89 13.43
CA ASP A 151 -5.04 -28.35 13.43
C ASP A 151 -5.64 -28.87 12.11
N ILE A 152 -6.63 -28.18 11.53
CA ILE A 152 -7.14 -28.50 10.17
C ILE A 152 -6.01 -28.44 9.15
N VAL A 153 -5.25 -27.34 9.11
CA VAL A 153 -4.12 -27.18 8.18
C VAL A 153 -3.07 -28.27 8.41
N SER A 154 -2.75 -28.58 9.67
CA SER A 154 -1.79 -29.62 10.03
C SER A 154 -2.23 -31.01 9.57
N LYS A 155 -3.53 -31.32 9.65
CA LYS A 155 -4.10 -32.61 9.22
C LYS A 155 -4.21 -32.78 7.71
N MET A 156 -4.16 -31.69 6.95
CA MET A 156 -4.09 -31.73 5.49
C MET A 156 -2.68 -32.11 4.98
N ARG A 157 -1.65 -31.99 5.83
CA ARG A 157 -0.26 -32.37 5.53
C ARG A 157 -0.13 -33.89 5.42
N ARG A 158 0.61 -34.39 4.42
CA ARG A 158 0.95 -35.81 4.25
C ARG A 158 2.27 -36.17 4.90
N SER A 159 3.24 -35.25 4.85
CA SER A 159 4.60 -35.51 5.33
C SER A 159 5.18 -34.31 6.08
N PRO A 160 5.98 -34.51 7.16
CA PRO A 160 6.61 -33.42 7.89
C PRO A 160 7.54 -32.53 7.06
N GLN A 161 8.06 -32.99 5.92
CA GLN A 161 8.98 -32.24 5.06
C GLN A 161 8.29 -31.22 4.12
N GLU A 162 6.97 -31.09 4.18
CA GLU A 162 6.21 -30.22 3.28
C GLU A 162 6.26 -28.74 3.71
N LEU A 163 7.21 -28.00 3.14
CA LEU A 163 7.48 -26.60 3.45
C LEU A 163 6.27 -25.67 3.18
N ASN A 164 5.48 -25.96 2.14
CA ASN A 164 4.27 -25.20 1.84
C ASN A 164 3.23 -25.23 2.99
N PHE A 165 3.16 -26.32 3.76
CA PHE A 165 2.32 -26.39 4.95
C PHE A 165 2.96 -25.69 6.16
N ASP A 166 4.29 -25.61 6.25
CA ASP A 166 4.95 -24.79 7.28
C ASP A 166 4.66 -23.31 7.02
N GLU A 167 4.78 -22.86 5.77
CA GLU A 167 4.40 -21.52 5.33
C GLU A 167 2.92 -21.24 5.58
N ALA A 168 2.03 -22.20 5.29
CA ALA A 168 0.59 -22.07 5.57
C ALA A 168 0.33 -21.85 7.06
N LEU A 169 0.99 -22.60 7.95
CA LEU A 169 0.82 -22.44 9.40
C LEU A 169 1.37 -21.09 9.89
N GLN A 170 2.52 -20.65 9.38
CA GLN A 170 3.10 -19.34 9.69
C GLN A 170 2.20 -18.19 9.23
N ASN A 171 1.52 -18.35 8.08
CA ASN A 171 0.62 -17.36 7.50
C ASN A 171 -0.86 -17.59 7.84
N ALA A 172 -1.18 -18.56 8.68
CA ALA A 172 -2.56 -18.96 8.97
C ALA A 172 -3.40 -17.79 9.48
N TYR A 173 -2.77 -16.83 10.17
CA TYR A 173 -3.45 -15.66 10.70
C TYR A 173 -4.13 -14.80 9.63
N LYS A 174 -3.58 -14.77 8.41
CA LYS A 174 -4.15 -14.07 7.26
C LYS A 174 -5.53 -14.63 6.87
N ALA A 175 -5.84 -15.88 7.21
CA ALA A 175 -7.13 -16.51 6.91
C ALA A 175 -8.27 -15.95 7.77
N TRP A 176 -7.99 -15.48 8.98
CA TRP A 176 -9.00 -14.94 9.91
C TRP A 176 -8.92 -13.44 10.16
N MET A 177 -7.92 -12.75 9.59
CA MET A 177 -7.93 -11.29 9.58
C MET A 177 -9.07 -10.79 8.69
N PRO A 178 -10.04 -10.02 9.22
CA PRO A 178 -11.07 -9.41 8.40
C PRO A 178 -10.44 -8.36 7.48
N TYR A 179 -10.97 -8.24 6.26
CA TYR A 179 -10.59 -7.14 5.38
C TYR A 179 -11.16 -5.82 5.93
N VAL A 180 -10.30 -4.81 6.07
CA VAL A 180 -10.69 -3.46 6.49
C VAL A 180 -9.94 -2.45 5.63
N ILE A 181 -10.64 -1.42 5.16
CA ILE A 181 -9.99 -0.29 4.48
C ILE A 181 -9.24 0.52 5.55
N PRO A 182 -7.93 0.77 5.41
CA PRO A 182 -7.16 1.48 6.44
C PRO A 182 -7.70 2.88 6.70
N ASP A 183 -7.70 3.31 7.96
CA ASP A 183 -8.26 4.60 8.38
C ASP A 183 -7.62 5.78 7.63
N SER A 184 -6.31 5.72 7.37
CA SER A 184 -5.60 6.74 6.57
C SER A 184 -6.16 6.87 5.16
N VAL A 185 -6.53 5.75 4.54
CA VAL A 185 -7.16 5.73 3.21
C VAL A 185 -8.60 6.23 3.32
N GLN A 186 -9.37 5.81 4.32
CA GLN A 186 -10.73 6.31 4.54
C GLN A 186 -10.77 7.84 4.69
N GLN A 187 -9.82 8.42 5.42
CA GLN A 187 -9.69 9.87 5.58
C GLN A 187 -9.46 10.55 4.21
N VAL A 188 -8.54 10.03 3.39
CA VAL A 188 -8.30 10.56 2.04
C VAL A 188 -9.57 10.45 1.18
N LEU A 189 -10.23 9.29 1.19
CA LEU A 189 -11.44 9.06 0.41
C LEU A 189 -12.61 9.96 0.86
N SER A 190 -12.65 10.40 2.12
CA SER A 190 -13.67 11.33 2.61
C SER A 190 -13.52 12.76 2.07
N LEU A 191 -12.29 13.14 1.68
CA LEU A 191 -11.97 14.49 1.23
C LEU A 191 -12.11 14.69 -0.29
N VAL A 192 -12.28 13.62 -1.07
CA VAL A 192 -12.26 13.66 -2.55
C VAL A 192 -13.26 14.65 -3.18
N SER A 193 -14.38 14.91 -2.50
CA SER A 193 -15.44 15.81 -2.96
C SER A 193 -15.08 17.30 -2.82
N THR A 194 -14.23 17.64 -1.84
CA THR A 194 -13.81 19.03 -1.55
C THR A 194 -12.39 19.33 -2.02
N SER A 195 -11.64 18.31 -2.41
CA SER A 195 -10.25 18.45 -2.84
C SER A 195 -10.08 18.99 -4.27
N GLY A 196 -8.86 19.44 -4.58
CA GLY A 196 -8.47 19.99 -5.88
C GLY A 196 -8.47 18.98 -7.05
N LYS A 197 -7.85 19.39 -8.15
CA LYS A 197 -7.74 18.60 -9.40
C LYS A 197 -6.32 18.07 -9.65
N SER A 198 -5.46 18.01 -8.63
CA SER A 198 -4.15 17.38 -8.82
C SER A 198 -4.30 15.88 -9.07
N ASP A 199 -3.29 15.28 -9.70
CA ASP A 199 -3.29 13.87 -10.11
C ASP A 199 -3.61 12.93 -8.94
N PHE A 200 -3.05 13.22 -7.75
CA PHE A 200 -3.37 12.50 -6.52
C PHE A 200 -4.88 12.46 -6.25
N TRP A 201 -5.56 13.60 -6.33
CA TRP A 201 -6.99 13.69 -6.04
C TRP A 201 -7.85 13.11 -7.15
N ILE A 202 -7.37 13.13 -8.40
CA ILE A 202 -8.01 12.41 -9.51
C ILE A 202 -7.94 10.89 -9.25
N LEU A 203 -6.78 10.36 -8.89
CA LEU A 203 -6.61 8.96 -8.53
C LEU A 203 -7.45 8.59 -7.30
N ALA A 204 -7.44 9.42 -6.26
CA ALA A 204 -8.24 9.19 -5.05
C ALA A 204 -9.75 9.14 -5.37
N ARG A 205 -10.24 9.94 -6.32
CA ARG A 205 -11.63 9.85 -6.81
C ARG A 205 -11.91 8.54 -7.54
N ALA A 206 -11.00 8.10 -8.41
CA ALA A 206 -11.15 6.82 -9.11
C ALA A 206 -11.18 5.64 -8.12
N VAL A 207 -10.30 5.65 -7.11
CA VAL A 207 -10.31 4.66 -6.03
C VAL A 207 -11.59 4.76 -5.19
N SER A 208 -12.05 5.98 -4.88
CA SER A 208 -13.32 6.21 -4.17
C SER A 208 -14.50 5.62 -4.94
N GLN A 209 -14.53 5.76 -6.27
CA GLN A 209 -15.56 5.17 -7.11
C GLN A 209 -15.47 3.64 -7.11
N PHE A 210 -14.27 3.08 -7.28
CA PHE A 210 -14.06 1.64 -7.21
C PHE A 210 -14.51 1.05 -5.87
N VAL A 211 -14.20 1.72 -4.76
CA VAL A 211 -14.64 1.28 -3.42
C VAL A 211 -16.16 1.34 -3.29
N ARG A 212 -16.85 2.33 -3.88
CA ARG A 212 -18.32 2.37 -3.91
C ARG A 212 -18.91 1.20 -4.68
N ASP A 213 -18.30 0.82 -5.79
CA ASP A 213 -18.82 -0.23 -6.67
C ASP A 213 -18.48 -1.66 -6.18
N CYS A 214 -17.29 -1.84 -5.60
CA CYS A 214 -16.76 -3.16 -5.21
C CYS A 214 -16.70 -3.39 -3.69
N GLY A 215 -16.90 -2.35 -2.87
CA GLY A 215 -16.83 -2.42 -1.40
C GLY A 215 -15.42 -2.62 -0.82
N LYS A 216 -14.37 -2.67 -1.65
CA LYS A 216 -12.98 -2.95 -1.25
C LYS A 216 -12.01 -2.13 -2.08
N LEU A 217 -10.80 -1.93 -1.57
CA LEU A 217 -9.71 -1.35 -2.34
C LEU A 217 -9.30 -2.29 -3.49
N PRO A 218 -8.77 -1.71 -4.59
CA PRO A 218 -8.11 -2.46 -5.64
C PRO A 218 -6.96 -3.31 -5.07
N LEU A 219 -6.74 -4.49 -5.65
CA LEU A 219 -5.62 -5.34 -5.24
C LEU A 219 -4.30 -4.73 -5.69
N ALA A 220 -3.30 -4.75 -4.80
CA ALA A 220 -1.93 -4.34 -5.11
C ALA A 220 -1.30 -5.19 -6.22
N GLY A 221 -1.75 -6.43 -6.37
CA GLY A 221 -1.27 -7.37 -7.40
C GLY A 221 0.12 -7.93 -7.15
N SER A 222 0.77 -7.57 -6.04
CA SER A 222 1.95 -8.25 -5.54
C SER A 222 1.57 -9.50 -4.75
N LEU A 223 2.37 -10.55 -4.90
CA LEU A 223 2.30 -11.76 -4.09
C LEU A 223 3.64 -11.98 -3.40
N PRO A 224 3.66 -12.44 -2.14
CA PRO A 224 4.89 -12.86 -1.50
C PRO A 224 5.42 -14.11 -2.19
N ASP A 225 6.74 -14.29 -2.11
CA ASP A 225 7.36 -15.57 -2.47
C ASP A 225 6.79 -16.71 -1.60
N MET A 226 6.66 -17.89 -2.18
CA MET A 226 6.12 -19.06 -1.49
C MET A 226 6.52 -20.37 -2.16
N THR A 227 6.55 -21.45 -1.37
CA THR A 227 6.77 -22.80 -1.86
C THR A 227 5.58 -23.23 -2.73
N ALA A 228 5.82 -23.29 -4.03
CA ALA A 228 4.83 -23.67 -5.04
C ALA A 228 5.51 -24.22 -6.29
N SER A 229 4.76 -24.97 -7.10
CA SER A 229 5.20 -25.31 -8.45
C SER A 229 5.22 -24.06 -9.32
N THR A 230 6.15 -23.99 -10.28
CA THR A 230 6.29 -22.84 -11.18
C THR A 230 4.97 -22.48 -11.86
N ASP A 231 4.25 -23.48 -12.36
CA ASP A 231 2.98 -23.27 -13.06
C ASP A 231 1.89 -22.72 -12.13
N MET A 232 1.76 -23.25 -10.90
CA MET A 232 0.77 -22.75 -9.94
C MET A 232 1.12 -21.34 -9.45
N TYR A 233 2.40 -21.05 -9.25
CA TYR A 233 2.84 -19.73 -8.82
C TYR A 233 2.59 -18.65 -9.89
N ILE A 234 2.96 -18.92 -11.15
CA ILE A 234 2.69 -18.01 -12.27
C ILE A 234 1.19 -17.79 -12.43
N LYS A 235 0.39 -18.86 -12.39
CA LYS A 235 -1.07 -18.75 -12.49
C LYS A 235 -1.67 -17.92 -11.37
N LEU A 236 -1.16 -18.06 -10.14
CA LEU A 236 -1.58 -17.24 -9.01
C LEU A 236 -1.18 -15.77 -9.21
N GLN A 237 0.02 -15.51 -9.71
CA GLN A 237 0.50 -14.16 -10.03
C GLN A 237 -0.40 -13.46 -11.06
N ASP A 238 -0.76 -14.14 -12.14
CA ASP A 238 -1.66 -13.61 -13.17
C ASP A 238 -3.04 -13.25 -12.60
N LEU A 239 -3.58 -14.11 -11.72
CA LEU A 239 -4.86 -13.88 -11.05
C LEU A 239 -4.84 -12.61 -10.20
N PHE A 240 -3.76 -12.37 -9.45
CA PHE A 240 -3.63 -11.18 -8.61
C PHE A 240 -3.35 -9.90 -9.41
N GLN A 241 -2.77 -10.02 -10.62
CA GLN A 241 -2.56 -8.88 -11.51
C GLN A 241 -3.80 -8.48 -12.31
N SER A 242 -4.77 -9.38 -12.53
CA SER A 242 -5.97 -9.08 -13.32
C SER A 242 -6.82 -7.92 -12.77
N PRO A 243 -7.14 -7.83 -11.46
CA PRO A 243 -7.90 -6.72 -10.87
C PRO A 243 -7.23 -5.35 -11.02
N LEU A 244 -5.90 -5.31 -11.11
CA LEU A 244 -5.14 -4.08 -11.41
C LEU A 244 -5.52 -3.51 -12.78
N ASN A 245 -5.67 -4.37 -13.77
CA ASN A 245 -6.07 -3.98 -15.13
C ASN A 245 -7.50 -3.40 -15.13
N SER A 246 -8.39 -3.93 -14.29
CA SER A 246 -9.75 -3.39 -14.13
C SER A 246 -9.74 -1.97 -13.55
N LEU A 247 -8.87 -1.67 -12.57
CA LEU A 247 -8.76 -0.30 -12.07
C LEU A 247 -8.14 0.64 -13.12
N CYS A 248 -7.13 0.18 -13.88
CA CYS A 248 -6.63 0.97 -15.01
C CYS A 248 -7.77 1.33 -15.97
N ALA A 249 -8.67 0.40 -16.29
CA ALA A 249 -9.83 0.69 -17.13
C ALA A 249 -10.76 1.76 -16.52
N VAL A 250 -11.04 1.71 -15.22
CA VAL A 250 -11.81 2.74 -14.51
C VAL A 250 -11.11 4.11 -14.58
N CYS A 251 -9.80 4.16 -14.33
CA CYS A 251 -9.01 5.38 -14.46
C CYS A 251 -9.03 5.96 -15.89
N ALA A 252 -9.06 5.12 -16.93
CA ALA A 252 -9.22 5.54 -18.32
C ALA A 252 -10.55 6.27 -18.52
N THR A 253 -11.64 5.69 -18.03
CA THR A 253 -12.98 6.27 -18.18
C THR A 253 -13.16 7.57 -17.40
N CYS A 254 -12.42 7.76 -16.31
CA CYS A 254 -12.39 9.01 -15.54
C CYS A 254 -11.42 10.06 -16.11
N GLY A 255 -10.73 9.79 -17.24
CA GLY A 255 -9.78 10.72 -17.87
C GLY A 255 -8.42 10.83 -17.14
N ALA A 256 -8.12 9.94 -16.19
CA ALA A 256 -6.96 10.02 -15.30
C ALA A 256 -5.66 9.44 -15.88
N MET A 257 -5.71 8.73 -17.02
CA MET A 257 -4.56 7.96 -17.54
C MET A 257 -3.69 8.70 -18.57
N HIS A 258 -4.03 9.92 -18.98
CA HIS A 258 -3.22 10.63 -19.99
C HIS A 258 -1.90 11.22 -19.47
N GLU A 259 -1.70 11.33 -18.14
CA GLU A 259 -0.55 12.03 -17.56
C GLU A 259 0.45 11.14 -16.80
N PHE A 260 0.15 9.85 -16.58
CA PHE A 260 1.09 8.94 -15.91
C PHE A 260 1.94 8.16 -16.92
N SER A 261 3.26 8.27 -16.81
CA SER A 261 4.21 7.49 -17.62
C SER A 261 4.11 5.97 -17.38
N ASP A 262 3.59 5.55 -16.22
CA ASP A 262 3.18 4.16 -15.93
C ASP A 262 2.03 4.11 -14.90
N PRO A 263 0.77 4.00 -15.37
CA PRO A 263 -0.41 3.91 -14.50
C PRO A 263 -0.43 2.64 -13.62
N LYS A 264 0.25 1.56 -14.02
CA LYS A 264 0.26 0.30 -13.26
C LYS A 264 1.14 0.42 -12.02
N ALA A 265 2.25 1.16 -12.11
CA ALA A 265 3.12 1.43 -10.96
C ALA A 265 2.40 2.22 -9.85
N ALA A 266 1.63 3.25 -10.22
CA ALA A 266 0.90 4.07 -9.26
C ALA A 266 -0.20 3.29 -8.50
N ILE A 267 -0.85 2.33 -9.16
CA ILE A 267 -1.98 1.58 -8.57
C ILE A 267 -1.51 0.43 -7.67
N ARG A 268 -0.40 -0.25 -8.01
CA ARG A 268 0.17 -1.35 -7.18
C ARG A 268 0.42 -0.94 -5.73
N GLN A 269 0.55 0.36 -5.46
CA GLN A 269 1.02 0.91 -4.19
C GLN A 269 -0.10 1.54 -3.33
N ILE A 270 -1.33 1.64 -3.84
CA ILE A 270 -2.48 2.21 -3.10
C ILE A 270 -3.10 1.17 -2.13
N GLY A 271 -2.86 -0.12 -2.34
CA GLY A 271 -3.52 -1.22 -1.63
C GLY A 271 -2.90 -1.66 -0.30
N THR A 272 -1.83 -1.01 0.19
CA THR A 272 -1.07 -1.49 1.36
C THR A 272 -1.30 -0.62 2.61
N PRO A 273 -1.90 -1.16 3.69
CA PRO A 273 -2.03 -0.49 4.98
C PRO A 273 -0.68 -0.34 5.70
N ARG A 274 -0.58 0.65 6.60
CA ARG A 274 0.33 0.60 7.75
C ARG A 274 -0.37 -0.07 8.92
N ASP A 275 0.31 -1.00 9.58
CA ASP A 275 0.01 -1.34 10.97
C ASP A 275 0.59 -0.25 11.88
N THR A 276 -0.25 0.36 12.70
CA THR A 276 0.18 1.18 13.83
C THR A 276 0.34 0.26 15.04
N SER A 277 1.58 0.00 15.43
CA SER A 277 1.93 -0.45 16.79
C SER A 277 1.96 0.73 17.75
#